data_AF-F7JY33-F1
#
_entry.id   AF-F7JY33-F1
#
_cell.length_a   1.000
_cell.length_b   1.000
_cell.length_c   1.000
_cell.angle_alpha   90.00
_cell.angle_beta   90.00
_cell.angle_gamma   90.00
#
_symmetry.space_group_name_H-M   'P 1'
#
loop_
_entity.id
_entity.type
_entity.pdbx_description
1 polymer ?
#
loop_
_entity_poly.entity_id
_entity_poly.type
_entity_poly.pdbx_seq_one_letter_code
_entity_poly.pdbx_strand_id
1 'polypeptide(L)'
;MEMQKEEAKMLQWHPAFFAEIQIELQEDAEHLIFENEHQLGTKPKEIDVLIIKKDKGRVIRKNIGRIFRQHNIVEYKSPLDYLSIDDFYKVYGYTCFYKSDTSQMDSIPIEELTITLVTGKYPRKLMHHLKTKLRYQVKKAESGIYYVTGDKIPIQIIVTKELTEAENLWLKSLTNELEQNETAEKLLEEYSKNQANALYRSVMELIVRANKQKFEEV
;
A
#
# COMPACT_ATOMS: atom_id res chain seq x y z
N MET A 1 11.38 28.27 -50.73
CA MET A 1 11.99 28.23 -49.38
C MET A 1 10.93 27.70 -48.42
N GLU A 2 10.30 26.55 -48.60
CA GLU A 2 10.85 25.19 -48.69
C GLU A 2 12.05 24.93 -47.77
N MET A 3 11.72 24.30 -46.64
CA MET A 3 12.58 23.48 -45.79
C MET A 3 13.91 24.10 -45.33
N GLN A 4 13.83 25.01 -44.36
CA GLN A 4 14.77 24.98 -43.23
C GLN A 4 13.99 24.71 -41.93
N LYS A 5 13.23 23.61 -41.96
CA LYS A 5 12.93 22.83 -40.76
C LYS A 5 14.16 21.96 -40.49
N GLU A 6 15.25 22.58 -40.05
CA GLU A 6 16.22 21.83 -39.25
C GLU A 6 15.65 21.83 -37.84
N GLU A 7 14.83 20.82 -37.55
CA GLU A 7 14.69 20.33 -36.19
C GLU A 7 16.09 20.23 -35.62
N ALA A 8 16.41 21.05 -34.61
CA ALA A 8 17.57 20.81 -33.78
C ALA A 8 17.44 19.38 -33.27
N LYS A 9 18.14 18.43 -33.90
CA LYS A 9 18.13 17.02 -33.51
C LYS A 9 18.52 17.00 -32.03
N MET A 10 17.54 16.79 -31.16
CA MET A 10 17.79 16.64 -29.73
C MET A 10 18.89 15.61 -29.55
N LEU A 11 19.98 16.01 -28.90
CA LEU A 11 21.06 15.11 -28.54
C LEU A 11 20.46 13.96 -27.70
N GLN A 12 20.67 12.73 -28.16
CA GLN A 12 20.12 11.52 -27.55
C GLN A 12 21.04 11.04 -26.42
N TRP A 13 20.98 11.72 -25.28
CA TRP A 13 21.84 11.43 -24.13
C TRP A 13 21.61 10.05 -23.52
N HIS A 14 20.37 9.55 -23.47
CA HIS A 14 20.06 8.24 -22.86
C HIS A 14 20.69 7.07 -23.62
N PRO A 15 20.53 6.95 -24.96
CA PRO A 15 21.25 5.95 -25.74
C PRO A 15 22.78 6.10 -25.66
N ALA A 16 23.30 7.33 -25.65
CA ALA A 16 24.74 7.57 -25.55
C ALA A 16 25.31 7.10 -24.20
N PHE A 17 24.61 7.37 -23.09
CA PHE A 17 24.98 6.88 -21.76
C PHE A 17 24.91 5.35 -21.67
N PHE A 18 23.89 4.72 -22.25
CA PHE A 18 23.81 3.25 -22.27
C PHE A 18 24.98 2.60 -23.03
N ALA A 19 25.49 3.24 -24.07
CA ALA A 19 26.70 2.78 -24.77
C ALA A 19 27.98 3.07 -23.95
N GLU A 20 28.06 4.25 -23.34
CA GLU A 20 29.22 4.66 -22.55
C GLU A 20 29.44 3.77 -21.33
N ILE A 21 28.38 3.40 -20.59
CA ILE A 21 28.51 2.51 -19.42
C ILE A 21 29.00 1.11 -19.81
N GLN A 22 28.72 0.65 -21.04
CA GLN A 22 29.27 -0.60 -21.57
C GLN A 22 30.76 -0.49 -21.89
N ILE A 23 31.23 0.68 -22.35
CA ILE A 23 32.65 0.94 -22.60
C ILE A 23 33.42 0.99 -21.29
N GLU A 24 32.94 1.73 -20.30
CA GLU A 24 33.59 1.86 -18.99
C GLU A 24 33.66 0.51 -18.25
N LEU A 25 32.71 -0.40 -18.48
CA LEU A 25 32.66 -1.73 -17.87
C LEU A 25 33.14 -2.86 -18.81
N GLN A 26 33.83 -2.52 -19.91
CA GLN A 26 34.18 -3.48 -20.96
C GLN A 26 35.10 -4.62 -20.49
N GLU A 27 35.95 -4.37 -19.50
CA GLU A 27 36.88 -5.37 -18.95
C GLU A 27 36.14 -6.51 -18.23
N ASP A 28 34.97 -6.22 -17.64
CA ASP A 28 34.12 -7.18 -16.93
C ASP A 28 32.87 -7.57 -17.74
N ALA A 29 32.79 -7.20 -19.02
CA ALA A 29 31.56 -7.35 -19.82
C ALA A 29 31.09 -8.80 -19.92
N GLU A 30 31.99 -9.79 -19.89
CA GLU A 30 31.63 -11.21 -19.89
C GLU A 30 30.89 -11.67 -18.62
N HIS A 31 30.90 -10.85 -17.56
CA HIS A 31 30.24 -11.10 -16.28
C HIS A 31 28.98 -10.26 -16.08
N LEU A 32 28.57 -9.44 -17.06
CA LEU A 32 27.48 -8.46 -16.94
C LEU A 32 26.39 -8.67 -18.00
N ILE A 33 25.14 -8.33 -17.65
CA ILE A 33 24.02 -8.25 -18.59
C ILE A 33 23.57 -6.79 -18.65
N PHE A 34 23.58 -6.23 -19.85
CA PHE A 34 23.12 -4.87 -20.11
C PHE A 34 21.73 -4.89 -20.72
N GLU A 35 20.76 -4.32 -20.02
CA GLU A 35 19.39 -4.16 -20.51
C GLU A 35 19.03 -2.68 -20.53
N ASN A 36 18.64 -2.17 -21.71
CA ASN A 36 18.17 -0.80 -21.83
C ASN A 36 16.69 -0.71 -21.45
N GLU A 37 16.32 0.28 -20.64
CA GLU A 37 14.91 0.61 -20.30
C GLU A 37 14.05 -0.57 -19.82
N HIS A 38 14.59 -1.39 -18.90
CA HIS A 38 13.88 -2.53 -18.32
C HIS A 38 12.55 -2.13 -17.67
N GLN A 39 11.46 -2.74 -18.13
CA GLN A 39 10.11 -2.45 -17.65
C GLN A 39 9.78 -3.22 -16.38
N LEU A 40 9.41 -2.51 -15.31
CA LEU A 40 8.96 -3.12 -14.07
C LEU A 40 7.50 -3.60 -14.21
N GLY A 41 7.31 -4.75 -14.85
CA GLY A 41 5.99 -5.40 -15.03
C GLY A 41 5.24 -4.97 -16.29
N THR A 42 4.05 -5.53 -16.50
CA THR A 42 3.26 -5.35 -17.74
C THR A 42 2.17 -4.30 -17.64
N LYS A 43 1.87 -3.81 -16.44
CA LYS A 43 0.88 -2.76 -16.17
C LYS A 43 1.56 -1.56 -15.52
N PRO A 44 1.04 -0.33 -15.74
CA PRO A 44 1.46 0.83 -14.98
C PRO A 44 1.41 0.54 -13.47
N LYS A 45 2.41 1.04 -12.74
CA LYS A 45 2.44 0.90 -11.29
C LYS A 45 1.32 1.75 -10.68
N GLU A 46 0.59 1.20 -9.73
CA GLU A 46 -0.58 1.84 -9.13
C GLU A 46 -0.59 1.62 -7.60
N ILE A 47 -1.03 2.65 -6.87
CA ILE A 47 -1.22 2.62 -5.42
C ILE A 47 -2.67 2.20 -5.15
N ASP A 48 -2.88 1.20 -4.28
CA ASP A 48 -4.24 0.68 -4.01
C ASP A 48 -5.15 1.77 -3.40
N VAL A 49 -4.69 2.48 -2.37
CA VAL A 49 -5.41 3.63 -1.80
C VAL A 49 -4.45 4.74 -1.38
N LEU A 50 -4.74 5.96 -1.81
CA LEU A 50 -4.08 7.17 -1.36
C LEU A 50 -5.04 8.02 -0.51
N ILE A 51 -4.68 8.26 0.74
CA ILE A 51 -5.46 9.09 1.66
C ILE A 51 -4.69 10.38 1.94
N ILE A 52 -5.26 11.53 1.57
CA ILE A 52 -4.67 12.85 1.82
C ILE A 52 -5.55 13.62 2.81
N LYS A 53 -4.95 14.14 3.87
CA LYS A 53 -5.65 15.01 4.81
C LYS A 53 -5.98 16.35 4.15
N LYS A 54 -7.22 16.81 4.28
CA LYS A 54 -7.58 18.17 3.83
C LYS A 54 -6.94 19.24 4.72
N ASP A 55 -6.94 19.00 6.02
CA ASP A 55 -6.43 19.94 7.02
C ASP A 55 -5.08 19.44 7.56
N LYS A 56 -4.02 20.22 7.32
CA LYS A 56 -2.68 19.87 7.81
C LYS A 56 -2.68 19.79 9.34
N GLY A 57 -2.03 18.75 9.87
CA GLY A 57 -1.93 18.51 11.32
C GLY A 57 -3.20 17.96 11.98
N ARG A 58 -4.31 17.80 11.25
CA ARG A 58 -5.54 17.23 11.83
C ARG A 58 -5.32 15.78 12.28
N VAL A 59 -5.62 15.52 13.55
CA VAL A 59 -5.56 14.16 14.12
C VAL A 59 -6.80 13.39 13.69
N ILE A 60 -6.59 12.18 13.14
CA ILE A 60 -7.67 11.27 12.80
C ILE A 60 -8.06 10.49 14.05
N ARG A 61 -9.35 10.55 14.42
CA ARG A 61 -9.85 9.92 15.65
C ARG A 61 -9.85 8.39 15.58
N LYS A 62 -10.17 7.84 14.40
CA LYS A 62 -10.27 6.40 14.18
C LYS A 62 -8.91 5.74 14.41
N ASN A 63 -8.89 4.63 15.14
CA ASN A 63 -7.65 4.00 15.59
C ASN A 63 -6.70 3.63 14.44
N ILE A 64 -7.23 3.08 13.34
CA ILE A 64 -6.43 2.75 12.15
C ILE A 64 -5.81 3.99 11.47
N GLY A 65 -6.31 5.19 11.73
CA GLY A 65 -5.83 6.44 11.14
C GLY A 65 -4.95 7.29 12.06
N ARG A 66 -4.73 6.89 13.32
CA ARG A 66 -4.05 7.73 14.34
C ARG A 66 -2.63 8.13 13.94
N ILE A 67 -1.91 7.25 13.25
CA ILE A 67 -0.53 7.48 12.80
C ILE A 67 -0.43 8.26 11.48
N PHE A 68 -1.55 8.45 10.76
CA PHE A 68 -1.52 9.08 9.44
C PHE A 68 -0.87 10.45 9.53
N ARG A 69 0.11 10.70 8.65
CA ARG A 69 0.60 12.03 8.31
C ARG A 69 -0.27 12.64 7.20
N GLN A 70 0.21 13.67 6.53
CA GLN A 70 -0.54 14.38 5.50
C GLN A 70 -0.98 13.46 4.35
N HIS A 71 -0.11 12.54 3.92
CA HIS A 71 -0.38 11.56 2.88
C HIS A 71 -0.15 10.15 3.42
N ASN A 72 -1.11 9.26 3.20
CA ASN A 72 -1.00 7.87 3.59
C ASN A 72 -1.22 6.96 2.38
N ILE A 73 -0.20 6.15 2.08
CA ILE A 73 -0.17 5.18 0.99
C ILE A 73 -0.57 3.83 1.58
N VAL A 74 -1.61 3.22 1.02
CA VAL A 74 -2.12 1.93 1.49
C VAL A 74 -1.88 0.86 0.43
N GLU A 75 -1.36 -0.30 0.84
CA GLU A 75 -1.45 -1.55 0.07
C GLU A 75 -2.37 -2.51 0.83
N TYR A 76 -3.29 -3.14 0.11
CA TYR A 76 -4.23 -4.12 0.64
C TYR A 76 -3.98 -5.49 0.02
N LYS A 77 -3.88 -6.51 0.89
CA LYS A 77 -3.92 -7.92 0.49
C LYS A 77 -5.26 -8.53 0.86
N SER A 78 -5.83 -9.28 -0.06
CA SER A 78 -7.09 -9.98 0.17
C SER A 78 -6.95 -10.96 1.34
N PRO A 79 -8.06 -11.43 1.95
CA PRO A 79 -8.01 -12.24 3.16
C PRO A 79 -7.25 -13.58 2.99
N LEU A 80 -7.19 -14.08 1.76
CA LEU A 80 -6.50 -15.31 1.39
C LEU A 80 -5.03 -15.09 1.03
N ASP A 81 -4.66 -13.86 0.67
CA ASP A 81 -3.31 -13.52 0.25
C ASP A 81 -2.38 -13.31 1.44
N TYR A 82 -1.09 -13.49 1.16
CA TYR A 82 -0.03 -13.27 2.12
C TYR A 82 0.68 -11.94 1.84
N LEU A 83 0.82 -11.10 2.87
CA LEU A 83 1.65 -9.90 2.79
C LEU A 83 3.13 -10.30 2.91
N SER A 84 3.84 -10.25 1.79
CA SER A 84 5.24 -10.68 1.67
C SER A 84 6.25 -9.57 1.98
N ILE A 85 7.53 -9.93 1.96
CA ILE A 85 8.64 -8.97 2.03
C ILE A 85 8.69 -8.12 0.75
N ASP A 86 8.41 -8.72 -0.40
CA ASP A 86 8.45 -8.02 -1.69
C ASP A 86 7.32 -7.00 -1.79
N ASP A 87 6.14 -7.31 -1.23
CA ASP A 87 5.03 -6.35 -1.15
C ASP A 87 5.40 -5.12 -0.32
N PHE A 88 6.16 -5.31 0.78
CA PHE A 88 6.68 -4.21 1.57
C PHE A 88 7.61 -3.30 0.74
N TYR A 89 8.57 -3.88 0.00
CA TYR A 89 9.46 -3.08 -0.85
C TYR A 89 8.74 -2.45 -2.03
N LYS A 90 7.74 -3.12 -2.60
CA LYS A 90 6.89 -2.59 -3.68
C LYS A 90 6.15 -1.34 -3.22
N VAL A 91 5.43 -1.39 -2.09
CA VAL A 91 4.70 -0.20 -1.59
C VAL A 91 5.65 0.91 -1.15
N TYR A 92 6.83 0.55 -0.63
CA TYR A 92 7.86 1.52 -0.28
C TYR A 92 8.36 2.24 -1.53
N GLY A 93 8.64 1.51 -2.61
CA GLY A 93 8.98 2.07 -3.92
C GLY A 93 7.88 2.98 -4.45
N TYR A 94 6.61 2.58 -4.36
CA TYR A 94 5.48 3.42 -4.77
C TYR A 94 5.37 4.70 -3.95
N THR A 95 5.68 4.64 -2.67
CA THR A 95 5.71 5.82 -1.79
C THR A 95 6.79 6.80 -2.24
N CYS A 96 7.97 6.31 -2.61
CA CYS A 96 9.03 7.13 -3.18
C CYS A 96 8.65 7.73 -4.54
N PHE A 97 8.01 6.94 -5.43
CA PHE A 97 7.54 7.46 -6.71
C PHE A 97 6.48 8.54 -6.54
N TYR A 98 5.49 8.32 -5.68
CA TYR A 98 4.48 9.31 -5.34
C TYR A 98 5.10 10.60 -4.78
N LYS A 99 6.11 10.47 -3.92
CA LYS A 99 6.86 11.61 -3.40
C LYS A 99 7.54 12.42 -4.52
N SER A 100 8.16 11.73 -5.48
CA SER A 100 8.94 12.36 -6.55
C SER A 100 8.10 12.84 -7.72
N ASP A 101 6.87 12.34 -7.86
CA ASP A 101 5.95 12.68 -8.94
C ASP A 101 5.26 14.03 -8.70
N THR A 102 6.08 15.08 -8.61
CA THR A 102 5.64 16.45 -8.35
C THR A 102 6.43 17.43 -9.23
N SER A 103 5.80 18.54 -9.62
CA SER A 103 6.41 19.53 -10.52
C SER A 103 7.43 20.44 -9.84
N GLN A 104 7.44 20.48 -8.50
CA GLN A 104 8.34 21.32 -7.71
C GLN A 104 9.13 20.45 -6.75
N MET A 105 10.40 20.80 -6.55
CA MET A 105 11.30 20.06 -5.68
C MET A 105 10.72 19.97 -4.27
N ASP A 106 10.67 18.74 -3.74
CA ASP A 106 10.25 18.42 -2.37
C ASP A 106 8.85 18.93 -1.97
N SER A 107 7.92 19.03 -2.92
CA SER A 107 6.54 19.45 -2.65
C SER A 107 5.81 18.57 -1.64
N ILE A 108 6.17 17.29 -1.61
CA ILE A 108 5.71 16.31 -0.61
C ILE A 108 6.94 15.91 0.21
N PRO A 109 7.13 16.48 1.41
CA PRO A 109 8.21 16.07 2.30
C PRO A 109 8.07 14.60 2.70
N ILE A 110 9.19 13.88 2.82
CA ILE A 110 9.16 12.46 3.20
C ILE A 110 8.55 12.28 4.61
N GLU A 111 8.73 13.29 5.47
CA GLU A 111 8.19 13.37 6.83
C GLU A 111 6.67 13.56 6.88
N GLU A 112 6.02 13.84 5.74
CA GLU A 112 4.57 14.00 5.62
C GLU A 112 3.89 12.73 5.08
N LEU A 113 4.68 11.69 4.80
CA LEU A 113 4.21 10.40 4.29
C LEU A 113 4.04 9.37 5.41
N THR A 114 3.10 8.46 5.24
CA THR A 114 2.88 7.26 6.05
C THR A 114 2.55 6.09 5.13
N ILE A 115 3.01 4.88 5.46
CA ILE A 115 2.66 3.66 4.74
C ILE A 115 1.75 2.82 5.63
N THR A 116 0.64 2.33 5.07
CA THR A 116 -0.25 1.36 5.72
C THR A 116 -0.31 0.08 4.90
N LEU A 117 0.01 -1.04 5.52
CA LEU A 117 -0.12 -2.37 4.94
C LEU A 117 -1.29 -3.08 5.59
N VAL A 118 -2.27 -3.54 4.81
CA VAL A 118 -3.46 -4.24 5.33
C VAL A 118 -3.44 -5.68 4.85
N THR A 119 -3.58 -6.62 5.79
CA THR A 119 -3.55 -8.06 5.49
C THR A 119 -4.52 -8.84 6.39
N GLY A 120 -5.04 -9.96 5.87
CA GLY A 120 -5.89 -10.85 6.64
C GLY A 120 -5.16 -11.58 7.76
N LYS A 121 -3.96 -12.09 7.49
CA LYS A 121 -3.20 -12.98 8.38
C LYS A 121 -1.91 -12.33 8.85
N TYR A 122 -1.50 -12.61 10.09
CA TYR A 122 -0.28 -12.04 10.67
C TYR A 122 0.97 -12.41 9.84
N PRO A 123 1.69 -11.44 9.26
CA PRO A 123 2.72 -11.70 8.25
C PRO A 123 4.07 -12.02 8.92
N ARG A 124 4.21 -13.22 9.48
CA ARG A 124 5.37 -13.64 10.30
C ARG A 124 6.74 -13.38 9.63
N LYS A 125 6.89 -13.68 8.34
CA LYS A 125 8.15 -13.51 7.60
C LYS A 125 8.51 -12.03 7.45
N LEU A 126 7.54 -11.18 7.06
CA LEU A 126 7.75 -9.74 7.00
C LEU A 126 8.09 -9.17 8.37
N MET A 127 7.34 -9.53 9.42
CA MET A 127 7.59 -9.06 10.79
C MET A 127 8.99 -9.43 11.28
N HIS A 128 9.46 -10.64 10.94
CA HIS A 128 10.83 -11.06 11.22
C HIS A 128 11.84 -10.22 10.45
N HIS A 129 11.63 -10.03 9.14
CA HIS A 129 12.50 -9.22 8.28
C HIS A 129 12.66 -7.78 8.79
N LEU A 130 11.56 -7.12 9.12
CA LEU A 130 11.56 -5.75 9.67
C LEU A 130 12.39 -5.65 10.95
N LYS A 131 12.27 -6.64 11.85
CA LYS A 131 12.98 -6.66 13.14
C LYS A 131 14.45 -7.04 13.02
N THR A 132 14.78 -8.03 12.20
CA THR A 132 16.13 -8.64 12.22
C THR A 132 17.03 -8.11 11.11
N LYS A 133 16.48 -7.86 9.91
CA LYS A 133 17.24 -7.37 8.75
C LYS A 133 17.27 -5.85 8.74
N LEU A 134 16.11 -5.20 8.86
CA LEU A 134 16.02 -3.73 8.88
C LEU A 134 16.25 -3.12 10.28
N ARG A 135 16.23 -3.94 11.33
CA ARG A 135 16.40 -3.50 12.73
C ARG A 135 15.37 -2.46 13.17
N TYR A 136 14.20 -2.43 12.54
CA TYR A 136 13.09 -1.60 12.97
C TYR A 136 12.44 -2.16 14.23
N GLN A 137 11.89 -1.27 15.05
CA GLN A 137 11.04 -1.64 16.17
C GLN A 137 9.62 -1.87 15.65
N VAL A 138 9.05 -3.04 15.93
CA VAL A 138 7.64 -3.33 15.65
C VAL A 138 6.91 -3.49 16.98
N LYS A 139 5.96 -2.58 17.25
CA LYS A 139 5.17 -2.56 18.48
C LYS A 139 3.70 -2.78 18.13
N LYS A 140 3.03 -3.67 18.89
CA LYS A 140 1.58 -3.80 18.83
C LYS A 140 0.98 -2.58 19.52
N ALA A 141 0.38 -1.68 18.75
CA ALA A 141 -0.25 -0.46 19.26
C ALA A 141 -1.63 -0.80 19.83
N GLU A 142 -2.40 -1.61 19.11
CA GLU A 142 -3.73 -2.09 19.48
C GLU A 142 -3.96 -3.49 18.90
N SER A 143 -5.10 -4.12 19.20
CA SER A 143 -5.45 -5.41 18.60
C SER A 143 -5.50 -5.29 17.08
N GLY A 144 -4.69 -6.08 16.37
CA GLY A 144 -4.56 -6.04 14.92
C GLY A 144 -3.85 -4.81 14.36
N ILE A 145 -3.29 -3.90 15.16
CA ILE A 145 -2.57 -2.71 14.69
C ILE A 145 -1.14 -2.74 15.22
N TYR A 146 -0.19 -2.74 14.28
CA TYR A 146 1.24 -2.78 14.56
C TYR A 146 1.91 -1.54 13.98
N TYR A 147 2.64 -0.79 14.81
CA TYR A 147 3.47 0.31 14.36
C TYR A 147 4.90 -0.15 14.18
N VAL A 148 5.50 0.25 13.06
CA VAL A 148 6.88 -0.03 12.70
C VAL A 148 7.61 1.31 12.68
N THR A 149 8.61 1.43 13.55
CA THR A 149 9.40 2.66 13.74
C THR A 149 10.89 2.37 13.61
N GLY A 150 11.64 3.33 13.06
CA GLY A 150 13.06 3.17 12.73
C GLY A 150 13.38 3.68 11.32
N ASP A 151 12.36 3.89 10.50
CA ASP A 151 12.44 4.55 9.21
C ASP A 151 12.00 6.02 9.27
N LYS A 152 12.33 6.80 8.22
CA LYS A 152 11.85 8.20 8.05
C LYS A 152 10.33 8.25 7.80
N ILE A 153 9.79 7.21 7.17
CA ILE A 153 8.36 7.02 6.93
C ILE A 153 7.80 6.08 8.00
N PRO A 154 6.89 6.54 8.88
CA PRO A 154 6.15 5.68 9.77
C PRO A 154 5.34 4.68 8.97
N ILE A 155 5.41 3.43 9.41
CA ILE A 155 4.73 2.32 8.77
C ILE A 155 3.76 1.69 9.78
N GLN A 156 2.56 1.38 9.30
CA GLN A 156 1.54 0.64 10.02
C GLN A 156 1.25 -0.67 9.31
N ILE A 157 1.10 -1.74 10.08
CA ILE A 157 0.58 -3.02 9.58
C ILE A 157 -0.73 -3.30 10.32
N ILE A 158 -1.80 -3.50 9.54
CA ILE A 158 -3.13 -3.84 10.02
C ILE A 158 -3.39 -5.32 9.69
N VAL A 159 -3.61 -6.12 10.72
CA VAL A 159 -3.99 -7.53 10.61
C VAL A 159 -5.48 -7.64 10.90
N THR A 160 -6.31 -7.73 9.85
CA THR A 160 -7.76 -7.53 9.97
C THR A 160 -8.42 -8.57 10.89
N LYS A 161 -7.98 -9.83 10.85
CA LYS A 161 -8.50 -10.89 11.74
C LYS A 161 -8.29 -10.61 13.22
N GLU A 162 -7.23 -9.89 13.58
CA GLU A 162 -6.91 -9.56 14.96
C GLU A 162 -7.59 -8.28 15.46
N LEU A 163 -8.26 -7.52 14.60
CA LEU A 163 -9.00 -6.33 15.01
C LEU A 163 -10.17 -6.70 15.93
N THR A 164 -10.54 -5.77 16.82
CA THR A 164 -11.75 -5.90 17.64
C THR A 164 -12.97 -5.41 16.87
N GLU A 165 -14.12 -6.09 16.99
CA GLU A 165 -15.39 -5.66 16.38
C GLU A 165 -15.87 -4.31 16.91
N ALA A 166 -15.74 -4.07 18.22
CA ALA A 166 -16.18 -2.84 18.87
C ALA A 166 -15.59 -1.59 18.20
N GLU A 167 -14.33 -1.66 17.80
CA GLU A 167 -13.66 -0.56 17.08
C GLU A 167 -13.74 -0.73 15.56
N ASN A 168 -13.70 -1.94 14.99
CA ASN A 168 -13.42 -2.12 13.56
C ASN A 168 -14.29 -3.19 12.89
N LEU A 169 -15.57 -3.29 13.25
CA LEU A 169 -16.53 -4.26 12.71
C LEU A 169 -16.38 -4.49 11.21
N TRP A 170 -16.58 -3.45 10.39
CA TRP A 170 -16.55 -3.57 8.92
C TRP A 170 -15.21 -4.08 8.36
N LEU A 171 -14.09 -3.57 8.86
CA LEU A 171 -12.77 -3.96 8.37
C LEU A 171 -12.36 -5.36 8.85
N LYS A 172 -12.74 -5.73 10.08
CA LYS A 172 -12.53 -7.10 10.60
C LYS A 172 -13.34 -8.11 9.79
N SER A 173 -14.58 -7.75 9.44
CA SER A 173 -15.52 -8.62 8.72
C SER A 173 -15.27 -8.69 7.21
N LEU A 174 -14.30 -7.94 6.69
CA LEU A 174 -13.83 -8.07 5.31
C LEU A 174 -12.99 -9.35 5.16
N THR A 175 -13.67 -10.49 5.23
CA THR A 175 -13.09 -11.84 5.23
C THR A 175 -14.01 -12.83 4.52
N ASN A 176 -13.49 -14.02 4.20
CA ASN A 176 -14.22 -15.17 3.67
C ASN A 176 -14.45 -16.26 4.74
N GLU A 177 -14.05 -15.99 5.98
CA GLU A 177 -14.10 -16.92 7.10
C GLU A 177 -14.79 -16.24 8.30
N LEU A 178 -16.03 -15.76 8.12
CA LEU A 178 -16.81 -15.17 9.21
C LEU A 178 -17.22 -16.28 10.20
N GLU A 179 -16.64 -16.27 11.40
CA GLU A 179 -16.77 -17.40 12.34
C GLU A 179 -18.07 -17.37 13.16
N GLN A 180 -18.53 -16.18 13.57
CA GLN A 180 -19.61 -16.00 14.56
C GLN A 180 -20.88 -15.46 13.91
N ASN A 181 -22.03 -16.10 14.18
CA ASN A 181 -23.33 -15.66 13.70
C ASN A 181 -23.72 -14.30 14.31
N GLU A 182 -23.33 -14.03 15.56
CA GLU A 182 -23.48 -12.71 16.21
C GLU A 182 -22.80 -11.57 15.42
N THR A 183 -21.67 -11.83 14.75
CA THR A 183 -21.01 -10.82 13.91
C THR A 183 -21.85 -10.50 12.68
N ALA A 184 -22.50 -11.51 12.07
CA ALA A 184 -23.40 -11.30 10.94
C ALA A 184 -24.64 -10.49 11.35
N GLU A 185 -25.23 -10.78 12.51
CA GLU A 185 -26.33 -9.99 13.09
C GLU A 185 -25.94 -8.52 13.29
N LYS A 186 -24.78 -8.25 13.92
CA LYS A 186 -24.27 -6.88 14.11
C LYS A 186 -24.04 -6.16 12.79
N LEU A 187 -23.55 -6.85 11.76
CA LEU A 187 -23.38 -6.28 10.43
C LEU A 187 -24.72 -5.90 9.79
N LEU A 188 -25.74 -6.77 9.92
CA LEU A 188 -27.09 -6.49 9.44
C LEU A 188 -27.72 -5.31 10.18
N GLU A 189 -27.56 -5.25 11.50
CA GLU A 189 -28.05 -4.14 12.32
C GLU A 189 -27.40 -2.81 11.90
N GLU A 190 -26.07 -2.77 11.80
CA GLU A 190 -25.35 -1.57 11.37
C GLU A 190 -25.63 -1.20 9.91
N TYR A 191 -25.82 -2.19 9.03
CA TYR A 191 -26.24 -1.96 7.65
C TYR A 191 -27.64 -1.37 7.56
N SER A 192 -28.59 -1.83 8.39
CA SER A 192 -29.97 -1.33 8.41
C SER A 192 -30.07 0.17 8.66
N LYS A 193 -29.17 0.69 9.52
CA LYS A 193 -29.04 2.13 9.83
C LYS A 193 -28.47 2.94 8.66
N ASN A 194 -27.86 2.28 7.67
CA ASN A 194 -27.06 2.91 6.60
C ASN A 194 -27.43 2.43 5.17
N GLN A 195 -28.61 1.83 4.94
CA GLN A 195 -28.97 1.18 3.67
C GLN A 195 -28.91 2.08 2.42
N ALA A 196 -29.14 3.38 2.60
CA ALA A 196 -29.05 4.36 1.52
C ALA A 196 -27.58 4.69 1.14
N ASN A 197 -26.61 4.30 1.96
CA ASN A 197 -25.21 4.58 1.74
C ASN A 197 -24.57 3.50 0.83
N ALA A 198 -24.13 3.92 -0.36
CA ALA A 198 -23.52 3.04 -1.34
C ALA A 198 -22.25 2.33 -0.83
N LEU A 199 -21.45 2.98 0.04
CA LEU A 199 -20.23 2.38 0.57
C LEU A 199 -20.54 1.17 1.47
N TYR A 200 -21.54 1.32 2.33
CA TYR A 200 -22.01 0.24 3.20
C TYR A 200 -22.57 -0.91 2.38
N ARG A 201 -23.32 -0.60 1.32
CA ARG A 201 -23.85 -1.60 0.38
C ARG A 201 -22.74 -2.39 -0.29
N SER A 202 -21.74 -1.72 -0.87
CA SER A 202 -20.64 -2.39 -1.56
C SER A 202 -19.86 -3.33 -0.65
N VAL A 203 -19.58 -2.92 0.59
CA VAL A 203 -18.89 -3.77 1.56
C VAL A 203 -19.79 -4.92 2.00
N MET A 204 -21.06 -4.67 2.30
CA MET A 204 -22.01 -5.69 2.73
C MET A 204 -22.23 -6.78 1.66
N GLU A 205 -22.42 -6.39 0.40
CA GLU A 205 -22.60 -7.33 -0.73
C GLU A 205 -21.41 -8.28 -0.86
N LEU A 206 -20.19 -7.76 -0.73
CA LEU A 206 -18.98 -8.57 -0.78
C LEU A 206 -18.91 -9.55 0.41
N ILE A 207 -19.19 -9.07 1.63
CA ILE A 207 -19.14 -9.90 2.84
C ILE A 207 -20.18 -11.02 2.77
N VAL A 208 -21.43 -10.71 2.39
CA VAL A 208 -22.50 -11.70 2.22
C VAL A 208 -22.12 -12.73 1.16
N ARG A 209 -21.61 -12.29 0.01
CA ARG A 209 -21.19 -13.19 -1.07
C ARG A 209 -20.06 -14.11 -0.62
N ALA A 210 -19.09 -13.59 0.14
CA ALA A 210 -17.96 -14.35 0.64
C ALA A 210 -18.32 -15.34 1.77
N ASN A 211 -19.42 -15.08 2.50
CA ASN A 211 -19.82 -15.84 3.69
C ASN A 211 -21.29 -16.31 3.63
N LYS A 212 -21.77 -16.70 2.45
CA LYS A 212 -23.21 -16.92 2.18
C LYS A 212 -23.91 -17.81 3.22
N GLN A 213 -23.29 -18.94 3.60
CA GLN A 213 -23.84 -19.86 4.59
C GLN A 213 -24.14 -19.19 5.95
N LYS A 214 -23.29 -18.24 6.37
CA LYS A 214 -23.45 -17.55 7.66
C LYS A 214 -24.62 -16.59 7.69
N PHE A 215 -24.97 -16.01 6.54
CA PHE A 215 -26.11 -15.10 6.42
C PHE A 215 -27.42 -15.81 6.09
N GLU A 216 -27.39 -17.12 5.77
CA GLU A 216 -28.59 -17.95 5.64
C GLU A 216 -29.04 -18.52 6.99
N GLU A 217 -28.14 -18.61 7.97
CA GLU A 217 -28.39 -19.11 9.34
C GLU A 217 -28.92 -18.03 10.30
N VAL A 218 -28.94 -16.77 9.88
CA VAL A 218 -29.31 -15.57 10.66
C VAL A 218 -30.54 -14.92 10.04
#